data_AF-A0A8E0IVE4-F1
#
_entry.id   AF-A0A8E0IVE4-F1
#
_cell.length_a   1.000
_cell.length_b   1.000
_cell.length_c   1.000
_cell.angle_alpha   90.00
_cell.angle_beta   90.00
_cell.angle_gamma   90.00
#
_symmetry.space_group_name_H-M   'P 1'
#
loop_
_entity.id
_entity.type
_entity.pdbx_description
1 polymer ?
#
loop_
_entity_poly.entity_id
_entity_poly.type
_entity_poly.pdbx_seq_one_letter_code
_entity_poly.pdbx_strand_id
1 'polypeptide(L)' 'MQKAELITAIVTPFNDRDEIDYGVMQRLVDHLIAEGTDGFVVGATTGEGPTLSHP' A
#
# COMPACT_ATOMS: atom_id res chain seq x y z
N MET A 1 -11.36 20.51 5.23
CA MET A 1 -10.22 19.61 4.94
C MET A 1 -9.89 18.89 6.23
N GLN A 2 -10.15 17.59 6.31
CA GLN A 2 -9.72 16.77 7.44
C GLN A 2 -8.20 16.57 7.29
N LYS A 3 -7.44 16.83 8.35
CA LYS A 3 -5.97 16.78 8.33
C LYS A 3 -5.57 15.33 8.60
N ALA A 4 -4.87 14.68 7.66
CA ALA A 4 -4.26 13.38 7.90
C ALA A 4 -3.03 13.56 8.79
N GLU A 5 -2.98 12.88 9.93
CA GLU A 5 -1.87 12.97 10.90
C GLU A 5 -0.86 11.85 10.70
N LEU A 6 -1.30 10.69 10.20
CA LEU A 6 -0.44 9.54 9.87
C LEU A 6 -0.67 9.06 8.43
N ILE A 7 0.34 9.21 7.58
CA ILE A 7 0.33 8.69 6.20
C ILE A 7 1.36 7.58 6.07
N THR A 8 0.92 6.38 5.67
CA THR A 8 1.77 5.19 5.57
C THR A 8 2.18 4.95 4.12
N ALA A 9 3.48 4.82 3.87
CA ALA A 9 3.98 4.27 2.60
C ALA A 9 3.75 2.76 2.60
N ILE A 10 2.69 2.32 1.91
CA ILE A 10 2.26 0.93 1.92
C ILE A 10 3.13 0.09 0.97
N VAL A 11 3.46 -1.13 1.41
CA VAL A 11 4.15 -2.11 0.57
C VAL A 11 3.20 -2.66 -0.50
N THR A 12 3.75 -3.06 -1.65
CA THR A 12 2.98 -3.74 -2.69
C THR A 12 3.17 -5.25 -2.53
N PRO A 13 2.17 -6.01 -2.08
CA PRO A 13 2.29 -7.45 -1.96
C PRO A 13 2.25 -8.12 -3.33
N PHE A 14 3.17 -9.05 -3.57
CA PHE A 14 3.22 -9.89 -4.76
C PHE A 14 2.96 -11.36 -4.41
N ASN A 15 2.40 -12.11 -5.35
CA ASN A 15 2.24 -13.56 -5.26
C ASN A 15 3.50 -14.29 -5.80
N ASP A 16 3.51 -15.62 -5.74
CA ASP A 16 4.63 -16.44 -6.23
C ASP A 16 4.89 -16.34 -7.76
N ARG A 17 4.06 -15.59 -8.49
CA ARG A 17 4.18 -15.33 -9.93
C ARG A 17 4.61 -13.89 -10.22
N ASP A 18 5.06 -13.14 -9.22
CA ASP A 18 5.42 -11.72 -9.31
C ASP A 18 4.25 -10.81 -9.76
N GLU A 19 3.00 -11.25 -9.56
CA GLU A 19 1.81 -10.44 -9.81
C GLU A 19 1.30 -9.83 -8.51
N ILE A 20 0.66 -8.67 -8.57
CA ILE A 20 0.10 -8.00 -7.38
C ILE A 20 -0.96 -8.91 -6.73
N ASP A 21 -0.77 -9.22 -5.44
CA ASP A 21 -1.75 -9.93 -4.63
C ASP A 21 -2.76 -8.95 -4.01
N TYR A 22 -3.84 -8.70 -4.74
CA TYR A 22 -4.93 -7.82 -4.30
C TYR A 22 -5.63 -8.31 -3.02
N GLY A 23 -5.64 -9.62 -2.75
CA GLY A 23 -6.26 -10.18 -1.56
C GLY A 23 -5.44 -9.87 -0.30
N VAL A 24 -4.12 -9.98 -0.38
CA VAL A 24 -3.20 -9.53 0.67
C VAL A 24 -3.27 -8.01 0.82
N MET A 25 -3.29 -7.28 -0.29
CA MET A 25 -3.37 -5.81 -0.30
C MET A 25 -4.58 -5.31 0.49
N GLN A 26 -5.76 -5.90 0.25
CA GLN A 26 -6.97 -5.53 0.99
C GLN A 26 -6.82 -5.77 2.50
N ARG A 27 -6.32 -6.94 2.91
CA ARG A 27 -6.09 -7.24 4.34
C ARG A 27 -5.09 -6.28 4.99
N LEU A 28 -4.04 -5.90 4.26
CA LEU A 28 -3.03 -4.97 4.74
C LEU A 28 -3.61 -3.56 4.93
N VAL A 29 -4.41 -3.09 3.98
CA VAL A 29 -5.13 -1.81 4.09
C VAL A 29 -6.05 -1.80 5.30
N ASP A 30 -6.89 -2.84 5.45
CA ASP A 30 -7.82 -2.95 6.58
C ASP A 30 -7.08 -2.94 7.93
N HIS A 31 -5.96 -3.65 8.02
CA HIS A 31 -5.11 -3.66 9.21
C HIS A 31 -4.54 -2.27 9.51
N LEU A 32 -3.95 -1.59 8.52
CA LEU A 32 -3.31 -0.28 8.74
C LEU A 32 -4.33 0.81 9.09
N ILE A 33 -5.54 0.76 8.52
CA ILE A 33 -6.64 1.64 8.94
C ILE A 33 -7.02 1.37 10.40
N ALA A 34 -7.11 0.10 10.81
CA ALA A 34 -7.43 -0.26 12.19
C ALA A 34 -6.34 0.21 13.19
N GLU A 35 -5.09 0.27 12.76
CA GLU A 35 -3.96 0.80 13.55
C GLU A 35 -3.84 2.33 13.51
N GLY A 36 -4.75 3.04 12.82
CA GLY A 36 -4.84 4.50 12.84
C GLY A 36 -4.11 5.21 11.70
N THR A 37 -3.82 4.53 10.59
CA THR A 37 -3.38 5.21 9.37
C THR A 37 -4.52 6.06 8.79
N ASP A 38 -4.26 7.34 8.54
CA ASP A 38 -5.21 8.29 7.94
C ASP A 38 -5.12 8.35 6.41
N GLY A 39 -4.07 7.78 5.82
CA GLY A 39 -3.89 7.75 4.38
C GLY A 39 -2.66 6.96 3.92
N PHE A 40 -2.58 6.71 2.62
CA PHE A 40 -1.53 5.88 2.04
C PHE A 40 -0.74 6.61 0.96
N VAL A 41 0.57 6.43 0.95
CA VAL A 41 1.42 6.71 -0.22
C VAL A 41 1.62 5.41 -0.99
N VAL A 42 1.14 5.36 -2.23
CA VAL A 42 1.20 4.19 -3.12
C VAL A 42 2.31 4.38 -4.14
N GLY A 43 3.04 3.30 -4.48
CA GLY A 43 4.10 3.35 -5.49
C GLY A 43 5.33 4.17 -5.07
N ALA A 44 5.50 4.45 -3.78
CA ALA A 44 6.76 4.94 -3.24
C ALA A 44 7.82 3.82 -3.28
N THR A 45 9.05 4.12 -2.84
CA THR A 45 10.11 3.10 -2.72
C THR A 45 9.67 1.90 -1.88
N THR A 46 8.96 2.13 -0.77
CA THR A 46 8.36 1.07 0.07
C THR A 46 7.30 0.26 -0.67
N GLY A 47 6.55 0.92 -1.56
CA GLY A 47 5.56 0.27 -2.44
C GLY A 47 6.17 -0.31 -3.71
N GLU A 48 7.50 -0.46 -3.77
CA GLU A 48 8.24 -0.99 -4.90
C GLU A 48 8.02 -0.23 -6.22
N GLY A 49 7.72 1.07 -6.15
CA GLY A 49 7.46 1.94 -7.30
C GLY A 49 8.38 1.77 -8.52
N PRO A 50 9.71 1.63 -8.35
CA PRO A 50 10.63 1.42 -9.48
C PRO A 50 10.42 0.11 -10.26
N THR A 51 9.75 -0.87 -9.68
CA THR A 51 9.47 -2.19 -10.28
C THR A 51 8.06 -2.30 -10.86
N LEU A 52 7.19 -1.33 -10.56
CA LEU A 52 5.82 -1.30 -11.06
C LEU A 52 5.79 -0.69 -12.48
N SER A 53 5.13 -1.40 -13.39
CA SER A 53 4.83 -0.89 -14.74
C SER A 53 3.73 0.18 -14.68
N HIS A 54 3.93 1.26 -15.43
CA HIS A 54 2.94 2.33 -15.59
C HIS A 54 2.15 2.10 -16.89
N PRO A 55 0.83 2.38 -16.93
CA PRO A 55 0.09 2.49 -18.19
C PRO A 55 0.52 3.72 -19.01
#